data_AF-A0A1I0LME6-F1
#
_entry.id   AF-A0A1I0LME6-F1
#
_cell.length_a   1.000
_cell.length_b   1.000
_cell.length_c   1.000
_cell.angle_alpha   90.00
_cell.angle_beta   90.00
_cell.angle_gamma   90.00
#
_symmetry.space_group_name_H-M   'P 1'
#
loop_
_entity.id
_entity.type
_entity.pdbx_description
1 polymer ?
#
loop_
_entity_poly.entity_id
_entity_poly.type
_entity_poly.pdbx_seq_one_letter_code
_entity_poly.pdbx_strand_id
1 'polypeptide(L)' 'MIAHRATLDVSRALIHYVARLLHDERRRLGTPKGSRALTPFWQAVLVLRWFRGE' A
#
# COMPACT_ATOMS: atom_id res chain seq x y z
N MET A 1 -14.49 0.23 -24.83
CA MET A 1 -13.33 0.24 -23.90
C MET A 1 -13.44 -1.01 -23.03
N ILE A 2 -12.51 -1.97 -23.16
CA ILE A 2 -12.55 -3.20 -22.36
C ILE A 2 -11.86 -2.90 -21.03
N ALA A 3 -12.60 -2.96 -19.92
CA ALA A 3 -12.02 -2.77 -18.59
C ALA A 3 -11.20 -4.01 -18.22
N HIS A 4 -9.88 -3.94 -18.36
CA HIS A 4 -8.99 -4.97 -17.86
C HIS A 4 -8.91 -4.85 -16.33
N ARG A 5 -9.55 -5.77 -15.63
CA ARG A 5 -9.45 -5.86 -14.17
C ARG A 5 -8.15 -6.56 -13.80
N ALA A 6 -7.08 -5.79 -13.65
CA ALA A 6 -5.83 -6.29 -13.09
C ALA A 6 -6.08 -6.70 -11.63
N THR A 7 -6.19 -8.01 -11.40
CA THR A 7 -6.27 -8.56 -10.05
C THR A 7 -4.84 -8.72 -9.57
N LEU A 8 -4.44 -7.93 -8.58
CA LEU A 8 -3.18 -8.18 -7.88
C LEU A 8 -3.32 -9.52 -7.17
N ASP A 9 -2.44 -10.48 -7.47
CA ASP A 9 -2.40 -11.79 -6.79
C ASP A 9 -1.85 -11.65 -5.36
N VAL A 10 -2.43 -10.76 -4.57
CA VAL A 10 -2.08 -10.54 -3.18
C VAL A 10 -3.36 -10.47 -2.39
N SER A 11 -3.42 -11.24 -1.29
CA SER A 11 -4.59 -11.22 -0.43
C SER A 11 -4.79 -9.81 0.15
N ARG A 12 -6.05 -9.36 0.18
CA ARG A 12 -6.42 -8.08 0.78
C ARG A 12 -5.97 -7.98 2.26
N ALA A 13 -5.94 -9.12 2.95
CA ALA A 13 -5.44 -9.23 4.32
C ALA A 13 -3.95 -8.84 4.41
N LEU A 14 -3.09 -9.31 3.50
CA LEU A 14 -1.68 -8.93 3.47
C LEU A 14 -1.50 -7.43 3.22
N ILE A 15 -2.27 -6.86 2.30
CA ILE A 15 -2.25 -5.42 2.02
C ILE A 15 -2.60 -4.62 3.28
N HIS A 16 -3.66 -5.02 4.00
CA HIS A 16 -4.04 -4.37 5.25
C HIS A 16 -2.99 -4.52 6.35
N TYR A 17 -2.35 -5.69 6.45
CA TYR A 17 -1.27 -5.93 7.39
C TYR A 17 -0.10 -4.97 7.15
N VAL A 18 0.40 -4.90 5.91
CA VAL A 18 1.50 -3.99 5.54
C VAL A 18 1.08 -2.52 5.70
N ALA A 19 -0.15 -2.17 5.33
CA ALA A 19 -0.66 -0.80 5.51
C ALA A 19 -0.68 -0.37 6.98
N ARG A 20 -0.97 -1.30 7.91
CA ARG A 20 -0.92 -1.04 9.36
C ARG A 20 0.51 -0.80 9.82
N LEU A 21 1.47 -1.63 9.41
CA LEU A 21 2.89 -1.43 9.72
C LEU A 21 3.38 -0.06 9.24
N LEU A 22 3.04 0.33 8.00
CA LEU A 22 3.38 1.65 7.46
C LEU A 22 2.72 2.81 8.23
N HIS A 23 1.48 2.62 8.68
CA HIS A 23 0.80 3.62 9.49
C HIS A 23 1.47 3.80 10.85
N ASP A 24 1.79 2.71 11.52
CA ASP A 24 2.41 2.70 12.84
C ASP A 24 3.81 3.32 12.78
N GLU A 25 4.60 2.99 11.75
CA GLU A 25 5.92 3.58 11.57
C GLU A 25 5.84 5.09 11.26
N ARG A 26 4.88 5.52 10.44
CA ARG A 26 4.66 6.96 10.21
C ARG A 26 4.32 7.71 11.49
N ARG A 27 3.52 7.09 12.37
CA ARG A 27 3.17 7.66 13.69
C ARG A 27 4.38 7.73 14.59
N ARG A 28 5.19 6.68 14.64
CA ARG A 28 6.44 6.62 15.40
C ARG A 28 7.41 7.72 14.96
N LEU A 29 7.54 7.94 13.66
CA LEU A 29 8.41 8.97 13.08
C LEU A 29 7.82 10.38 13.11
N GLY A 30 6.57 10.55 13.57
CA GLY A 30 5.91 11.86 13.58
C GLY A 30 5.72 12.45 12.18
N THR A 31 5.50 11.61 11.16
CA THR A 31 5.40 12.04 9.76
C THR A 31 4.30 13.11 9.60
N PRO A 32 4.63 14.33 9.10
CA PRO A 32 3.66 15.40 8.99
C PRO A 32 2.47 15.03 8.10
N LYS A 33 1.26 15.48 8.48
CA LYS A 33 0.06 15.29 7.65
C LYS A 33 0.26 15.95 6.28
N GLY A 34 -0.14 15.27 5.21
CA GLY A 34 -0.01 15.78 3.83
C GLY A 34 1.39 15.67 3.21
N SER A 35 2.42 15.26 3.96
CA SER A 35 3.80 15.10 3.43
C SER A 35 3.97 13.94 2.44
N ARG A 36 2.98 13.06 2.31
CA ARG A 36 2.99 11.91 1.40
C ARG A 36 1.75 11.94 0.52
N ALA A 37 1.97 11.75 -0.78
CA ALA A 37 0.88 11.67 -1.77
C ALA A 37 0.00 10.42 -1.59
N LEU A 38 0.57 9.31 -1.10
CA LEU A 38 -0.13 8.04 -0.94
C LEU A 38 -0.50 7.75 0.52
N THR A 39 -1.70 7.20 0.71
CA THR A 39 -2.11 6.58 1.97
C THR A 39 -1.30 5.30 2.22
N PRO A 40 -1.15 4.85 3.48
CA PRO A 40 -0.45 3.59 3.79
C PRO A 40 -1.00 2.39 3.02
N PHE A 41 -2.31 2.35 2.74
CA PHE A 41 -2.94 1.30 1.93
C PHE A 41 -2.42 1.31 0.49
N TRP A 42 -2.46 2.46 -0.19
CA TRP A 42 -1.99 2.55 -1.57
C TRP A 42 -0.48 2.36 -1.69
N GLN A 43 0.29 2.76 -0.68
CA GLN A 43 1.71 2.41 -0.61
C GLN A 43 1.91 0.90 -0.47
N ALA A 44 1.16 0.23 0.40
CA ALA A 44 1.25 -1.22 0.55
C ALA A 44 0.92 -1.94 -0.76
N VAL A 45 -0.13 -1.53 -1.48
CA VAL A 45 -0.47 -2.08 -2.80
C VAL A 45 0.70 -1.96 -3.78
N LEU A 46 1.31 -0.77 -3.86
CA LEU A 46 2.41 -0.50 -4.79
C LEU A 46 3.67 -1.30 -4.44
N VAL A 47 4.02 -1.35 -3.15
CA VAL A 47 5.15 -2.14 -2.65
C VAL A 47 4.93 -3.62 -2.95
N LEU A 48 3.75 -4.16 -2.67
CA LEU A 48 3.44 -5.57 -2.91
C LEU A 48 3.39 -5.94 -4.39
N ARG A 49 2.94 -5.03 -5.27
CA ARG A 49 3.06 -5.18 -6.73
C ARG A 49 4.51 -5.30 -7.16
N TRP A 50 5.33 -4.35 -6.72
CA TRP A 50 6.76 -4.34 -7.03
C TRP A 50 7.46 -5.62 -6.55
N PHE A 51 7.18 -6.08 -5.33
CA PHE A 51 7.74 -7.33 -4.80
C PHE A 51 7.31 -8.57 -5.60
N ARG A 52 6.15 -8.52 -6.27
CA ARG A 52 5.69 -9.60 -7.15
C ARG A 52 6.27 -9.52 -8.56
N GLY A 53 7.02 -8.47 -8.90
CA GLY A 53 7.60 -8.28 -10.22
C GLY A 53 6.59 -7.84 -11.28
N GLU A 54 5.46 -7.25 -10.85
CA GLU A 54 4.42 -6.69 -11.73
C GLU A 54 4.52 -5.17 -11.86
#